data_AF-A0A1Y1S6M3-F1
#
_entry.id   AF-A0A1Y1S6M3-F1
#
_cell.length_a   1.000
_cell.length_b   1.000
_cell.length_c   1.000
_cell.angle_alpha   90.00
_cell.angle_beta   90.00
_cell.angle_gamma   90.00
#
_symmetry.space_group_name_H-M   'P 1'
#
loop_
_entity.id
_entity.type
_entity.pdbx_description
1 polymer ?
#
loop_
_entity_poly.entity_id
_entity_poly.type
_entity_poly.pdbx_seq_one_letter_code
_entity_poly.pdbx_strand_id
1 'polypeptide(L)'
;MENKKTFVVVGMAGCGKTTFVQRLTSWIMQHESKEQANPIKSIELVNLDPAVLNTKVPPTIDIRDYVDYKDILIQNNLGSNGAISACLNLFMLKGIKLDTKKYTIIDTPGQIESFIYSAPGDIVFSSLTSQLTILFLIDLSVDSLYSVVSNLIFAGSLASKYNTIIVFTKNDESKIHAISDLFDYDKMRNVTATDDLSEIGTLVTYFEEFYKDIEYVSISSVTGDGKHELIKKLKLF
;
A
#
# COMPACT_ATOMS: atom_id res chain seq x y z
N MET A 1 -6.08 -13.87 -22.73
CA MET A 1 -5.26 -13.85 -21.50
C MET A 1 -6.18 -13.39 -20.38
N GLU A 2 -6.33 -14.15 -19.31
CA GLU A 2 -7.09 -13.66 -18.14
C GLU A 2 -6.48 -12.31 -17.69
N ASN A 3 -7.32 -11.31 -17.44
CA ASN A 3 -6.90 -10.02 -16.91
C ASN A 3 -6.45 -10.20 -15.46
N LYS A 4 -5.19 -10.63 -15.28
CA LYS A 4 -4.55 -10.69 -13.97
C LYS A 4 -4.43 -9.27 -13.41
N LYS A 5 -4.64 -9.13 -12.11
CA LYS A 5 -4.49 -7.86 -11.39
C LYS A 5 -3.58 -8.06 -10.18
N THR A 6 -2.59 -7.17 -10.04
CA THR A 6 -1.71 -7.15 -8.87
C THR A 6 -1.94 -5.89 -8.06
N PHE A 7 -2.18 -6.07 -6.77
CA PHE A 7 -2.34 -5.00 -5.78
C PHE A 7 -1.13 -5.01 -4.85
N VAL A 8 -0.34 -3.94 -4.90
CA VAL A 8 0.78 -3.75 -3.97
C VAL A 8 0.34 -2.79 -2.88
N VAL A 9 0.26 -3.28 -1.65
CA VAL A 9 -0.21 -2.50 -0.51
C VAL A 9 0.99 -1.84 0.16
N VAL A 10 1.04 -0.52 0.06
CA VAL A 10 2.16 0.30 0.53
C VAL A 10 1.64 1.38 1.47
N GLY A 11 2.44 1.81 2.43
CA GLY A 11 2.10 2.90 3.35
C GLY A 11 3.04 2.91 4.55
N MET A 12 3.00 3.97 5.36
CA MET A 12 3.85 4.07 6.56
C MET A 12 3.60 2.94 7.57
N ALA A 13 4.53 2.73 8.49
CA ALA A 13 4.30 1.85 9.62
C ALA A 13 3.07 2.32 10.43
N GLY A 14 2.22 1.39 10.85
CA GLY A 14 1.03 1.71 11.66
C GLY A 14 -0.25 2.12 10.89
N CYS A 15 -0.17 2.36 9.57
CA CYS A 15 -1.36 2.72 8.76
C CYS A 15 -2.35 1.55 8.52
N GLY A 16 -1.98 0.32 8.93
CA GLY A 16 -2.87 -0.83 8.90
C GLY A 16 -2.75 -1.74 7.67
N LYS A 17 -1.63 -1.73 6.92
CA LYS A 17 -1.35 -2.57 5.74
C LYS A 17 -1.84 -4.02 5.88
N THR A 18 -1.31 -4.78 6.83
CA THR A 18 -1.66 -6.19 7.02
C THR A 18 -3.15 -6.41 7.34
N THR A 19 -3.78 -5.48 8.07
CA THR A 19 -5.23 -5.52 8.34
C THR A 19 -6.04 -5.27 7.07
N PHE A 20 -5.59 -4.31 6.25
CA PHE A 20 -6.22 -4.02 4.97
C PHE A 20 -6.05 -5.17 3.97
N VAL A 21 -4.85 -5.77 3.89
CA VAL A 21 -4.56 -6.95 3.07
C VAL A 21 -5.49 -8.12 3.43
N GLN A 22 -5.67 -8.41 4.72
CA GLN A 22 -6.62 -9.42 5.19
C GLN A 22 -8.04 -9.13 4.69
N ARG A 23 -8.45 -7.87 4.80
CA ARG A 23 -9.82 -7.45 4.48
C ARG A 23 -10.07 -7.47 2.97
N LEU A 24 -9.14 -6.95 2.18
CA LEU A 24 -9.16 -6.99 0.71
C LEU A 24 -9.21 -8.43 0.19
N THR A 25 -8.38 -9.30 0.75
CA THR A 25 -8.40 -10.74 0.45
C THR A 25 -9.78 -11.34 0.71
N SER A 26 -10.37 -11.04 1.87
CA SER A 26 -11.70 -11.54 2.23
C SER A 26 -12.79 -11.04 1.27
N TRP A 27 -12.71 -9.77 0.82
CA TRP A 27 -13.67 -9.20 -0.12
C TRP A 27 -13.60 -9.83 -1.51
N ILE A 28 -12.40 -10.07 -2.02
CA ILE A 28 -12.20 -10.75 -3.31
C ILE A 28 -12.67 -12.21 -3.22
N MET A 29 -12.33 -12.92 -2.13
CA MET A 29 -12.79 -14.29 -1.90
C MET A 29 -14.32 -14.40 -1.90
N GLN A 30 -15.00 -13.49 -1.20
CA GLN A 30 -16.47 -13.47 -1.15
C GLN A 30 -17.11 -13.30 -2.53
N HIS A 31 -16.48 -12.54 -3.42
CA HIS A 31 -16.98 -12.36 -4.78
C HIS A 31 -16.74 -13.63 -5.62
N GLU A 32 -15.51 -14.14 -5.64
CA GLU A 32 -15.16 -15.33 -6.44
C GLU A 32 -15.97 -16.58 -6.03
N SER A 33 -16.32 -16.71 -4.74
CA SER A 33 -17.22 -17.77 -4.28
C SER A 33 -18.63 -17.70 -4.88
N LYS A 34 -19.12 -16.51 -5.24
CA LYS A 34 -20.45 -16.34 -5.86
C LYS A 34 -20.42 -16.69 -7.35
N GLU A 35 -19.28 -16.50 -8.01
CA GLU A 35 -19.08 -16.81 -9.43
C GLU A 35 -18.74 -18.30 -9.70
N GLN A 36 -18.91 -19.19 -8.70
CA GLN A 36 -18.61 -20.63 -8.79
C GLN A 36 -17.14 -20.97 -9.13
N ALA A 37 -16.22 -20.00 -9.06
CA ALA A 37 -14.80 -20.24 -9.12
C ALA A 37 -14.31 -20.84 -7.79
N ASN A 38 -13.22 -21.61 -7.79
CA ASN A 38 -12.54 -21.98 -6.55
C ASN A 38 -11.74 -20.75 -6.06
N PRO A 39 -12.25 -20.00 -5.06
CA PRO A 39 -11.74 -18.66 -4.74
C PRO A 39 -10.29 -18.68 -4.27
N ILE A 40 -9.87 -19.76 -3.59
CA ILE A 40 -8.50 -19.94 -3.08
C ILE A 40 -7.49 -20.12 -4.23
N LYS A 41 -7.94 -20.68 -5.36
CA LYS A 41 -7.09 -20.84 -6.55
C LYS A 41 -6.90 -19.54 -7.34
N SER A 42 -7.79 -18.56 -7.14
CA SER A 42 -7.75 -17.28 -7.87
C SER A 42 -6.84 -16.23 -7.22
N ILE A 43 -6.51 -16.37 -5.93
CA ILE A 43 -5.77 -15.36 -5.15
C ILE A 43 -4.39 -15.86 -4.74
N GLU A 44 -3.36 -15.06 -5.03
CA GLU A 44 -1.99 -15.21 -4.56
C GLU A 44 -1.72 -14.13 -3.52
N LEU A 45 -1.53 -14.52 -2.26
CA LEU A 45 -1.15 -13.59 -1.21
C LEU A 45 0.36 -13.68 -1.00
N VAL A 46 1.06 -12.56 -1.11
CA VAL A 46 2.53 -12.49 -0.97
C VAL A 46 2.85 -11.60 0.22
N ASN A 47 3.58 -12.14 1.20
CA ASN A 47 4.18 -11.33 2.27
C ASN A 47 5.64 -11.03 1.92
N LEU A 48 5.97 -9.75 1.80
CA LEU A 48 7.34 -9.27 1.61
C LEU A 48 7.91 -8.57 2.85
N ASP A 49 7.19 -8.52 3.97
CA ASP A 49 7.71 -8.00 5.23
C ASP A 49 8.45 -9.11 6.02
N PRO A 50 9.78 -9.08 6.13
CA PRO A 50 10.55 -10.08 6.87
C PRO A 50 10.48 -9.86 8.39
N ALA A 51 10.08 -8.67 8.85
CA ALA A 51 10.03 -8.30 10.26
C ALA A 51 8.66 -8.55 10.91
N VAL A 52 7.65 -8.95 10.14
CA VAL A 52 6.31 -9.26 10.67
C VAL A 52 6.33 -10.54 11.52
N LEU A 53 5.83 -10.45 12.75
CA LEU A 53 5.77 -11.59 13.66
C LEU A 53 4.70 -12.60 13.24
N ASN A 54 3.48 -12.12 13.01
CA ASN A 54 2.34 -12.95 12.63
C ASN A 54 1.56 -12.26 11.52
N THR A 55 1.35 -12.98 10.42
CA THR A 55 0.44 -12.56 9.36
C THR A 55 -1.01 -12.82 9.80
N LYS A 56 -1.92 -11.91 9.44
CA LYS A 56 -3.36 -12.08 9.78
C LYS A 56 -4.08 -13.05 8.86
N VAL A 57 -3.53 -13.30 7.68
CA VAL A 57 -3.97 -14.30 6.70
C VAL A 57 -2.74 -15.08 6.26
N PRO A 58 -2.80 -16.43 6.18
CA PRO A 58 -1.70 -17.23 5.68
C PRO A 58 -1.33 -16.82 4.23
N PRO A 59 -0.13 -16.30 3.98
CA PRO A 59 0.30 -15.99 2.62
C PRO A 59 0.53 -17.26 1.80
N THR A 60 0.34 -17.16 0.48
CA THR A 60 0.76 -18.19 -0.48
C THR A 60 2.27 -18.22 -0.63
N ILE A 61 2.91 -17.05 -0.57
CA ILE A 61 4.36 -16.88 -0.63
C ILE A 61 4.76 -15.98 0.54
N ASP A 62 5.59 -16.49 1.45
CA ASP A 62 6.11 -15.72 2.59
C ASP A 62 7.61 -15.55 2.47
N ILE A 63 8.11 -14.31 2.47
CA ILE A 63 9.56 -14.05 2.50
C ILE A 63 10.26 -14.76 3.66
N ARG A 64 9.58 -14.92 4.80
CA ARG A 64 10.12 -15.54 6.02
C ARG A 64 10.43 -17.03 5.86
N ASP A 65 9.84 -17.70 4.87
CA ASP A 65 10.16 -19.09 4.55
C ASP A 65 11.53 -19.24 3.85
N TYR A 66 12.07 -18.13 3.34
CA TYR A 66 13.30 -18.12 2.53
C TYR A 66 14.47 -17.41 3.20
N VAL A 67 14.20 -16.48 4.13
CA VAL A 67 15.22 -15.67 4.80
C VAL A 67 14.89 -15.50 6.28
N ASP A 68 15.91 -15.59 7.14
CA ASP A 68 15.78 -15.30 8.57
C ASP A 68 16.23 -13.86 8.85
N TYR A 69 15.26 -13.01 9.14
CA TYR A 69 15.48 -11.59 9.44
C TYR A 69 16.39 -11.37 10.66
N LYS A 70 16.26 -12.19 11.71
CA LYS A 70 17.02 -12.02 12.95
C LYS A 70 18.47 -12.45 12.73
N ASP A 71 18.69 -13.54 12.01
CA ASP A 71 20.04 -13.98 11.68
C ASP A 71 20.74 -12.96 10.79
N ILE A 72 20.05 -12.40 9.79
CA ILE A 72 20.62 -11.38 8.91
C ILE A 72 21.02 -10.12 9.68
N LEU A 73 20.17 -9.65 10.61
CA LEU A 73 20.47 -8.54 11.50
C LEU A 73 21.78 -8.77 12.27
N ILE A 74 21.89 -9.92 12.94
CA ILE A 74 23.00 -10.24 13.84
C ILE A 74 24.29 -10.52 13.05
N GLN A 75 24.24 -11.39 12.06
CA GLN A 75 25.42 -11.86 11.34
C GLN A 75 26.06 -10.78 10.46
N ASN A 76 25.25 -9.88 9.90
CA ASN A 76 25.74 -8.82 9.03
C ASN A 76 25.92 -7.48 9.75
N ASN A 77 25.67 -7.43 11.07
CA ASN A 77 25.72 -6.21 11.87
C ASN A 77 24.95 -5.03 11.23
N LEU A 78 23.74 -5.33 10.75
CA LEU A 78 22.89 -4.36 10.03
C LEU A 78 21.86 -3.74 10.97
N GLY A 79 21.49 -2.49 10.70
CA GLY A 79 20.26 -1.91 11.25
C GLY A 79 19.01 -2.50 10.57
N SER A 80 17.83 -2.25 11.14
CA SER A 80 16.54 -2.78 10.65
C SER A 80 16.31 -2.55 9.16
N ASN A 81 16.50 -1.31 8.67
CA ASN A 81 16.30 -0.97 7.26
C ASN A 81 17.29 -1.70 6.33
N GLY A 82 18.56 -1.81 6.76
CA GLY A 82 19.59 -2.55 6.02
C GLY A 82 19.27 -4.04 5.94
N ALA A 83 18.80 -4.63 7.05
CA ALA A 83 18.38 -6.02 7.10
C ALA A 83 17.15 -6.29 6.23
N ILE A 84 16.15 -5.39 6.19
CA ILE A 84 14.99 -5.50 5.28
C ILE A 84 15.46 -5.54 3.82
N SER A 85 16.32 -4.61 3.42
CA SER A 85 16.86 -4.57 2.05
C SER A 85 17.65 -5.84 1.70
N ALA A 86 18.48 -6.34 2.63
CA ALA A 86 19.21 -7.59 2.45
C ALA A 86 18.28 -8.80 2.31
N CYS A 87 17.23 -8.89 3.15
CA CYS A 87 16.20 -9.94 3.05
C CYS A 87 15.51 -9.93 1.69
N LEU A 88 15.10 -8.75 1.21
CA LEU A 88 14.45 -8.60 -0.10
C LEU A 88 15.39 -9.02 -1.23
N ASN A 89 16.65 -8.60 -1.19
CA ASN A 89 17.65 -9.03 -2.18
C ASN A 89 17.81 -10.57 -2.20
N LEU A 90 17.99 -11.19 -1.04
CA LEU A 90 18.13 -12.65 -0.92
C LEU A 90 16.89 -13.40 -1.42
N PHE A 91 15.70 -12.86 -1.13
CA PHE A 91 14.43 -13.38 -1.64
C PHE A 91 14.37 -13.32 -3.16
N MET A 92 14.75 -12.20 -3.78
CA MET A 92 14.75 -12.06 -5.24
C MET A 92 15.73 -13.01 -5.93
N LEU A 93 16.88 -13.28 -5.31
CA LEU A 93 17.85 -14.25 -5.83
C LEU A 93 17.31 -15.70 -5.87
N LYS A 94 16.23 -16.01 -5.15
CA LYS A 94 15.57 -17.33 -5.24
C LYS A 94 14.80 -17.53 -6.55
N GLY A 95 14.57 -16.47 -7.34
CA GLY A 95 13.87 -16.57 -8.63
C GLY A 95 12.40 -16.97 -8.49
N ILE A 96 11.77 -16.60 -7.38
CA ILE A 96 10.35 -16.91 -7.13
C ILE A 96 9.50 -16.12 -8.11
N LYS A 97 8.66 -16.83 -8.87
CA LYS A 97 7.70 -16.19 -9.77
C LYS A 97 6.53 -15.68 -8.96
N LEU A 98 6.35 -14.36 -8.95
CA LEU A 98 5.17 -13.69 -8.44
C LEU A 98 4.14 -13.54 -9.57
N ASP A 99 2.92 -13.12 -9.23
CA ASP A 99 1.87 -12.78 -10.20
C ASP A 99 1.37 -13.99 -11.01
N THR A 100 1.25 -15.13 -10.35
CA THR A 100 0.89 -16.38 -11.01
C THR A 100 -0.62 -16.58 -11.16
N LYS A 101 -1.43 -15.98 -10.29
CA LYS A 101 -2.90 -16.17 -10.21
C LYS A 101 -3.68 -14.96 -10.77
N LYS A 102 -5.03 -15.00 -10.69
CA LYS A 102 -5.94 -13.95 -11.20
C LYS A 102 -5.80 -12.65 -10.40
N TYR A 103 -5.68 -12.76 -9.08
CA TYR A 103 -5.38 -11.65 -8.18
C TYR A 103 -4.13 -11.94 -7.39
N THR A 104 -3.19 -11.02 -7.40
CA THR A 104 -2.01 -11.06 -6.54
C THR A 104 -2.05 -9.87 -5.58
N ILE A 105 -1.97 -10.13 -4.28
CA ILE A 105 -1.98 -9.11 -3.23
C ILE A 105 -0.65 -9.19 -2.51
N ILE A 106 0.10 -8.09 -2.51
CA ILE A 106 1.45 -8.01 -1.94
C ILE A 106 1.41 -7.12 -0.71
N ASP A 107 1.70 -7.69 0.47
CA ASP A 107 1.94 -6.95 1.71
C ASP A 107 3.42 -6.56 1.78
N THR A 108 3.71 -5.25 1.76
CA THR A 108 5.09 -4.73 1.75
C THR A 108 5.59 -4.42 3.17
N PRO A 109 6.93 -4.36 3.39
CA PRO A 109 7.50 -3.97 4.67
C PRO A 109 6.90 -2.69 5.28
N GLY A 110 6.91 -2.64 6.62
CA GLY A 110 6.53 -1.45 7.39
C GLY A 110 7.19 -0.15 6.92
N GLN A 111 8.48 -0.25 6.55
CA GLN A 111 9.34 0.84 6.09
C GLN A 111 9.27 0.97 4.57
N ILE A 112 8.48 1.93 4.11
CA ILE A 112 8.16 2.12 2.70
C ILE A 112 9.40 2.45 1.86
N GLU A 113 10.32 3.26 2.38
CA GLU A 113 11.49 3.74 1.66
C GLU A 113 12.47 2.60 1.37
N SER A 114 12.56 1.63 2.28
CA SER A 114 13.43 0.45 2.12
C SER A 114 12.94 -0.49 1.01
N PHE A 115 11.66 -0.37 0.62
CA PHE A 115 11.08 -1.16 -0.47
C PHE A 115 11.00 -0.35 -1.77
N ILE A 116 10.38 0.82 -1.75
CA ILE A 116 10.08 1.61 -2.97
C ILE A 116 11.33 2.13 -3.68
N TYR A 117 12.34 2.60 -2.93
CA TYR A 117 13.53 3.24 -3.51
C TYR A 117 14.75 2.31 -3.53
N SER A 118 14.54 1.04 -3.25
CA SER A 118 15.62 0.06 -3.25
C SER A 118 15.65 -0.72 -4.56
N ALA A 119 16.86 -1.05 -5.01
CA ALA A 119 17.06 -1.93 -6.16
C ALA A 119 16.22 -3.23 -6.09
N PRO A 120 16.09 -3.93 -4.94
CA PRO A 120 15.21 -5.11 -4.89
C PRO A 120 13.75 -4.78 -5.12
N GLY A 121 13.25 -3.63 -4.66
CA GLY A 121 11.88 -3.20 -4.93
C GLY A 121 11.63 -2.96 -6.41
N ASP A 122 12.53 -2.27 -7.09
CA ASP A 122 12.45 -2.05 -8.55
C ASP A 122 12.43 -3.39 -9.32
N ILE A 123 13.21 -4.38 -8.87
CA ILE A 123 13.18 -5.73 -9.45
C ILE A 123 11.84 -6.42 -9.18
N VAL A 124 11.28 -6.30 -7.97
CA VAL A 124 9.94 -6.81 -7.67
C VAL A 124 8.93 -6.19 -8.61
N PHE A 125 8.85 -4.86 -8.71
CA PHE A 125 7.88 -4.16 -9.56
C PHE A 125 8.04 -4.51 -11.05
N SER A 126 9.27 -4.56 -11.56
CA SER A 126 9.54 -4.92 -12.97
C SER A 126 9.28 -6.39 -13.30
N SER A 127 9.29 -7.28 -12.30
CA SER A 127 8.95 -8.70 -12.49
C SER A 127 7.44 -8.97 -12.61
N LEU A 128 6.60 -8.03 -12.17
CA LEU A 128 5.15 -8.16 -12.22
C LEU A 128 4.65 -7.86 -13.64
N THR A 129 3.87 -8.79 -14.22
CA THR A 129 3.46 -8.74 -15.63
C THR A 129 1.99 -8.33 -15.83
N SER A 130 1.22 -8.36 -14.75
CA SER A 130 -0.20 -8.02 -14.70
C SER A 130 -0.45 -6.52 -14.57
N GLN A 131 -1.73 -6.15 -14.59
CA GLN A 131 -2.14 -4.78 -14.29
C GLN A 131 -1.85 -4.46 -12.82
N LEU A 132 -0.71 -3.82 -12.60
CA LEU A 132 -0.24 -3.34 -11.31
C LEU A 132 -1.06 -2.13 -10.84
N THR A 133 -1.51 -2.17 -9.59
CA THR A 133 -2.08 -1.02 -8.89
C THR A 133 -1.46 -0.92 -7.50
N ILE A 134 -0.86 0.23 -7.18
CA ILE A 134 -0.37 0.55 -5.85
C ILE A 134 -1.56 1.06 -5.02
N LEU A 135 -1.76 0.45 -3.86
CA LEU A 135 -2.71 0.89 -2.85
C LEU A 135 -1.92 1.60 -1.76
N PHE A 136 -1.92 2.94 -1.80
CA PHE A 136 -1.15 3.76 -0.88
C PHE A 136 -1.97 4.14 0.35
N LEU A 137 -1.66 3.54 1.49
CA LEU A 137 -2.43 3.69 2.71
C LEU A 137 -1.98 4.92 3.51
N ILE A 138 -2.94 5.80 3.79
CA ILE A 138 -2.75 7.00 4.63
C ILE A 138 -3.63 6.87 5.87
N ASP A 139 -3.03 6.98 7.04
CA ASP A 139 -3.73 6.86 8.32
C ASP A 139 -4.50 8.13 8.68
N LEU A 140 -5.82 8.06 8.85
CA LEU A 140 -6.66 9.18 9.26
C LEU A 140 -6.79 9.37 10.77
N SER A 141 -6.32 8.42 11.60
CA SER A 141 -6.37 8.57 13.05
C SER A 141 -5.32 9.55 13.60
N VAL A 142 -4.40 10.00 12.73
CA VAL A 142 -3.33 10.94 13.09
C VAL A 142 -3.89 12.35 13.30
N ASP A 143 -3.40 13.01 14.35
CA ASP A 143 -3.80 14.40 14.66
C ASP A 143 -3.11 15.44 13.75
N SER A 144 -1.97 15.07 13.17
CA SER A 144 -1.14 16.00 12.42
C SER A 144 -1.52 16.00 10.94
N LEU A 145 -2.12 17.11 10.49
CA LEU A 145 -2.36 17.33 9.08
C LEU A 145 -1.06 17.38 8.26
N TYR A 146 0.03 17.89 8.84
CA TYR A 146 1.37 17.85 8.23
C TYR A 146 1.74 16.42 7.79
N SER A 147 1.48 15.42 8.64
CA SER A 147 1.74 14.01 8.35
C SER A 147 0.92 13.52 7.16
N VAL A 148 -0.37 13.88 7.10
CA VAL A 148 -1.26 13.51 6.00
C VAL A 148 -0.80 14.14 4.69
N VAL A 149 -0.49 15.45 4.68
CA VAL A 149 -0.02 16.13 3.47
C VAL A 149 1.34 15.61 3.02
N SER A 150 2.26 15.32 3.95
CA SER A 150 3.55 14.69 3.61
C SER A 150 3.37 13.32 2.97
N ASN A 151 2.42 12.52 3.45
CA ASN A 151 2.06 11.25 2.83
C ASN A 151 1.42 11.43 1.46
N LEU A 152 0.62 12.47 1.27
CA LEU A 152 0.08 12.81 -0.05
C LEU A 152 1.23 13.08 -1.02
N ILE A 153 2.22 13.91 -0.67
CA ILE A 153 3.42 14.16 -1.51
C ILE A 153 4.08 12.85 -1.93
N PHE A 154 4.26 11.96 -0.97
CA PHE A 154 4.85 10.65 -1.23
C PHE A 154 3.98 9.79 -2.16
N ALA A 155 2.66 9.78 -1.98
CA ALA A 155 1.75 9.09 -2.88
C ALA A 155 1.81 9.66 -4.31
N GLY A 156 1.95 10.98 -4.44
CA GLY A 156 2.10 11.67 -5.73
C GLY A 156 3.37 11.27 -6.46
N SER A 157 4.49 11.11 -5.74
CA SER A 157 5.74 10.63 -6.35
C SER A 157 5.60 9.22 -6.93
N LEU A 158 4.83 8.34 -6.27
CA LEU A 158 4.52 7.00 -6.77
C LEU A 158 3.53 7.00 -7.93
N ALA A 159 2.51 7.87 -7.86
CA ALA A 159 1.52 8.03 -8.92
C ALA A 159 2.17 8.45 -10.26
N SER A 160 3.31 9.14 -10.23
CA SER A 160 4.07 9.50 -11.43
C SER A 160 4.67 8.29 -12.17
N LYS A 161 4.90 7.16 -11.47
CA LYS A 161 5.53 5.95 -12.02
C LYS A 161 4.56 4.79 -12.20
N TYR A 162 3.57 4.68 -11.32
CA TYR A 162 2.69 3.53 -11.21
C TYR A 162 1.24 3.97 -11.02
N ASN A 163 0.29 3.18 -11.54
CA ASN A 163 -1.13 3.38 -11.25
C ASN A 163 -1.35 3.28 -9.73
N THR A 164 -1.66 4.40 -9.08
CA THR A 164 -1.70 4.51 -7.62
C THR A 164 -3.06 5.02 -7.19
N ILE A 165 -3.67 4.31 -6.24
CA ILE A 165 -4.90 4.72 -5.57
C ILE A 165 -4.57 5.03 -4.12
N ILE A 166 -4.93 6.22 -3.67
CA ILE A 166 -4.79 6.63 -2.28
C ILE A 166 -5.92 6.00 -1.47
N VAL A 167 -5.57 5.27 -0.43
CA VAL A 167 -6.51 4.59 0.46
C VAL A 167 -6.37 5.21 1.84
N PHE A 168 -7.29 6.11 2.19
CA PHE A 168 -7.35 6.63 3.55
C PHE A 168 -7.92 5.57 4.47
N THR A 169 -7.16 5.14 5.47
CA THR A 169 -7.53 4.07 6.41
C THR A 169 -8.01 4.63 7.74
N LYS A 170 -8.69 3.76 8.51
CA LYS A 170 -9.22 4.06 9.84
C LYS A 170 -10.22 5.21 9.84
N ASN A 171 -11.10 5.27 8.82
CA ASN A 171 -12.15 6.28 8.75
C ASN A 171 -13.08 6.27 9.98
N ASP A 172 -13.22 5.11 10.64
CA ASP A 172 -13.96 4.93 11.89
C ASP A 172 -13.35 5.68 13.09
N GLU A 173 -12.06 6.02 13.02
CA GLU A 173 -11.34 6.82 14.02
C GLU A 173 -10.89 8.18 13.43
N SER A 174 -11.46 8.59 12.29
CA SER A 174 -11.01 9.79 11.58
C SER A 174 -11.21 11.03 12.43
N LYS A 175 -10.13 11.79 12.59
CA LYS A 175 -10.15 13.13 13.17
C LYS A 175 -10.21 14.23 12.10
N ILE A 176 -10.14 13.84 10.83
CA ILE A 176 -10.15 14.73 9.66
C ILE A 176 -11.49 14.56 8.95
N HIS A 177 -12.38 15.53 9.13
CA HIS A 177 -13.78 15.42 8.71
C HIS A 177 -14.01 15.64 7.20
N ALA A 178 -13.07 16.24 6.48
CA ALA A 178 -13.24 16.57 5.07
C ALA A 178 -12.00 16.22 4.24
N ILE A 179 -11.85 14.93 3.93
CA ILE A 179 -10.77 14.42 3.08
C ILE A 179 -10.80 15.05 1.68
N SER A 180 -12.00 15.33 1.16
CA SER A 180 -12.20 16.03 -0.12
C SER A 180 -11.51 17.39 -0.15
N ASP A 181 -11.40 18.05 1.00
CA ASP A 181 -10.83 19.39 1.10
C ASP A 181 -9.30 19.37 0.94
N LEU A 182 -8.67 18.18 1.07
CA LEU A 182 -7.25 17.97 0.81
C LEU A 182 -6.93 17.96 -0.70
N PHE A 183 -7.94 17.76 -1.53
CA PHE A 183 -7.82 17.75 -3.00
C PHE A 183 -8.42 19.01 -3.64
N ASP A 184 -8.93 19.93 -2.81
CA ASP A 184 -9.47 21.22 -3.22
C ASP A 184 -8.40 22.29 -2.94
N TYR A 185 -7.95 22.98 -3.99
CA TYR A 185 -6.86 23.95 -3.90
C TYR A 185 -7.15 25.06 -2.89
N ASP A 186 -8.33 25.68 -2.97
CA ASP A 186 -8.67 26.84 -2.13
C ASP A 186 -8.75 26.43 -0.66
N LYS A 187 -9.32 25.26 -0.39
CA LYS A 187 -9.42 24.74 0.97
C LYS A 187 -8.08 24.29 1.50
N MET A 188 -7.30 23.53 0.73
CA MET A 188 -5.97 23.09 1.13
C MET A 188 -5.06 24.29 1.42
N ARG A 189 -5.10 25.33 0.59
CA ARG A 189 -4.34 26.57 0.81
C ARG A 189 -4.71 27.24 2.12
N ASN A 190 -6.00 27.38 2.42
CA ASN A 190 -6.47 27.96 3.68
C ASN A 190 -6.01 27.16 4.90
N VAL A 191 -6.00 25.84 4.78
CA VAL A 191 -5.58 24.96 5.86
C VAL A 191 -4.05 24.99 6.06
N THR A 192 -3.28 25.13 4.98
CA THR A 192 -1.80 25.29 5.03
C THR A 192 -1.32 26.70 5.35
N ALA A 193 -2.23 27.69 5.41
CA ALA A 193 -1.89 29.08 5.71
C ALA A 193 -1.57 29.34 7.19
N THR A 194 -1.66 28.31 8.04
CA THR A 194 -1.20 28.37 9.43
C THR A 194 0.32 28.31 9.51
N ASP A 195 0.92 28.91 10.54
CA ASP A 195 2.38 29.06 10.66
C ASP A 195 3.14 27.72 10.55
N ASP A 196 2.57 26.63 11.06
CA ASP A 196 3.16 25.28 11.05
C ASP A 196 3.20 24.60 9.66
N LEU A 197 2.45 25.08 8.68
CA LEU A 197 2.30 24.47 7.35
C LEU A 197 2.70 25.41 6.20
N SER A 198 3.17 26.62 6.52
CA SER A 198 3.50 27.65 5.54
C SER A 198 4.50 27.21 4.46
N GLU A 199 5.49 26.39 4.83
CA GLU A 199 6.45 25.79 3.88
C GLU A 199 5.78 24.84 2.89
N ILE A 200 4.81 24.04 3.35
CA ILE A 200 4.00 23.15 2.51
C ILE A 200 2.99 23.94 1.68
N GLY A 201 2.51 25.09 2.19
CA GLY A 201 1.55 25.95 1.50
C GLY A 201 2.03 26.42 0.12
N THR A 202 3.34 26.60 -0.07
CA THR A 202 3.91 26.92 -1.39
C THR A 202 3.81 25.74 -2.36
N LEU A 203 3.92 24.52 -1.85
CA LEU A 203 3.79 23.30 -2.64
C LEU A 203 2.34 23.08 -3.09
N VAL A 204 1.32 23.50 -2.33
CA VAL A 204 -0.12 23.32 -2.63
C VAL A 204 -0.51 23.70 -4.06
N THR A 205 0.12 24.73 -4.63
CA THR A 205 -0.13 25.13 -6.03
C THR A 205 0.26 24.05 -7.04
N TYR A 206 1.31 23.28 -6.76
CA TYR A 206 1.67 22.11 -7.57
C TYR A 206 0.73 20.92 -7.31
N PHE A 207 0.13 20.81 -6.12
CA PHE A 207 -0.78 19.70 -5.83
C PHE A 207 -2.04 19.74 -6.70
N GLU A 208 -2.57 20.91 -7.04
CA GLU A 208 -3.79 20.98 -7.85
C GLU A 208 -3.61 20.25 -9.19
N GLU A 209 -2.48 20.46 -9.86
CA GLU A 209 -2.19 19.83 -11.14
C GLU A 209 -1.85 18.35 -11.00
N PHE A 210 -1.05 17.99 -9.99
CA PHE A 210 -0.60 16.60 -9.79
C PHE A 210 -1.68 15.66 -9.23
N TYR A 211 -2.61 16.16 -8.41
CA TYR A 211 -3.58 15.33 -7.69
C TYR A 211 -4.97 15.33 -8.31
N LYS A 212 -5.19 16.11 -9.37
CA LYS A 212 -6.47 16.18 -10.10
C LYS A 212 -6.97 14.81 -10.56
N ASP A 213 -6.04 13.98 -11.03
CA ASP A 213 -6.35 12.67 -11.62
C ASP A 213 -6.05 11.50 -10.67
N ILE A 214 -5.56 11.77 -9.46
CA ILE A 214 -5.26 10.72 -8.49
C ILE A 214 -6.55 10.22 -7.84
N GLU A 215 -6.87 8.96 -8.08
CA GLU A 215 -8.00 8.32 -7.43
C GLU A 215 -7.71 8.12 -5.93
N TYR A 216 -8.64 8.53 -5.09
CA TYR A 216 -8.61 8.22 -3.65
C TYR A 216 -9.91 7.56 -3.18
N VAL A 217 -9.85 6.87 -2.05
CA VAL A 217 -11.01 6.30 -1.34
C VAL A 217 -10.75 6.31 0.16
N SER A 218 -11.80 6.54 0.95
CA SER A 218 -11.75 6.39 2.41
C SER A 218 -12.36 5.06 2.82
N ILE A 219 -11.69 4.32 3.70
CA ILE A 219 -12.12 3.00 4.15
C ILE A 219 -11.91 2.82 5.65
N SER A 220 -12.69 1.87 6.20
CA SER A 220 -12.36 1.23 7.47
C SER A 220 -12.16 -0.27 7.25
N SER A 221 -10.95 -0.75 7.54
CA SER A 221 -10.67 -2.20 7.52
C SER A 221 -11.38 -2.97 8.64
N VAL A 222 -11.82 -2.26 9.70
CA VAL A 222 -12.53 -2.82 10.85
C VAL A 222 -14.02 -2.97 10.53
N THR A 223 -14.68 -1.86 10.17
CA THR A 223 -16.14 -1.86 9.92
C THR A 223 -16.51 -2.32 8.51
N GLY A 224 -15.58 -2.21 7.56
CA GLY A 224 -15.82 -2.48 6.15
C GLY A 224 -16.41 -1.29 5.37
N ASP A 225 -16.50 -0.11 6.00
CA ASP A 225 -16.88 1.13 5.33
C ASP A 225 -15.94 1.45 4.15
N GLY A 226 -16.48 2.06 3.09
CA GLY A 226 -15.76 2.37 1.86
C GLY A 226 -15.47 1.19 0.92
N LYS A 227 -15.85 -0.05 1.29
CA LYS A 227 -15.63 -1.26 0.48
C LYS A 227 -16.14 -1.13 -0.95
N HIS A 228 -17.39 -0.70 -1.12
CA HIS A 228 -18.04 -0.66 -2.43
C HIS A 228 -17.38 0.33 -3.38
N GLU A 229 -16.94 1.47 -2.84
CA GLU A 229 -16.22 2.48 -3.60
C GLU A 229 -14.83 1.98 -4.02
N LEU A 230 -14.09 1.34 -3.11
CA LEU A 230 -12.79 0.77 -3.41
C LEU A 230 -12.89 -0.29 -4.52
N ILE A 231 -13.84 -1.22 -4.41
CA ILE A 231 -14.05 -2.29 -5.41
C ILE A 231 -14.31 -1.69 -6.79
N LYS A 232 -15.15 -0.64 -6.86
CA LYS A 232 -15.44 0.09 -8.10
C LYS A 232 -14.18 0.72 -8.72
N LYS A 233 -13.33 1.38 -7.91
CA LYS A 233 -12.08 2.01 -8.38
C LYS A 233 -11.05 0.99 -8.84
N LEU A 234 -10.94 -0.14 -8.14
CA LEU A 234 -10.11 -1.28 -8.57
C LEU A 234 -10.64 -1.98 -9.83
N LYS A 235 -11.78 -1.53 -10.36
CA LYS A 235 -12.53 -2.14 -11.48
C LYS A 235 -12.76 -3.62 -11.23
N LEU A 236 -12.90 -3.99 -9.96
CA LEU A 236 -13.15 -5.35 -9.51
C LEU A 236 -14.63 -5.61 -9.69
N PHE A 237 -14.96 -6.46 -10.67
CA PHE A 237 -16.32 -6.96 -10.98
C PHE A 237 -17.35 -5.90 -11.38
#